data_AF-A0A1Q5KIE8-F1
#
_entry.id   AF-A0A1Q5KIE8-F1
#
_cell.length_a   1.000
_cell.length_b   1.000
_cell.length_c   1.000
_cell.angle_alpha   90.00
_cell.angle_beta   90.00
_cell.angle_gamma   90.00
#
_symmetry.space_group_name_H-M   'P 1'
#
loop_
_entity.id
_entity.type
_entity.pdbx_description
1 polymer ?
#
loop_
_entity_poly.entity_id
_entity_poly.type
_entity_poly.pdbx_seq_one_letter_code
_entity_poly.pdbx_strand_id
1 'polypeptide(L)' 'MATIWSGAVSFGLVTVPISVVGAAEARSVRFHQWHLEDMGRVRYRKVCELEDRYQLRGLETKGATP' A
#
# COMPACT_ATOMS: atom_id res chain seq x y z
N MET A 1 -12.86 -3.43 15.29
CA MET A 1 -11.42 -3.38 15.62
C MET A 1 -10.73 -4.55 14.93
N ALA A 2 -9.86 -4.29 13.96
CA ALA A 2 -9.06 -5.33 13.32
C ALA A 2 -7.79 -5.56 14.14
N THR A 3 -7.42 -6.82 14.39
CA THR A 3 -6.13 -7.19 14.98
C THR A 3 -5.03 -6.88 13.98
N ILE A 4 -4.00 -6.16 14.42
CA ILE A 4 -2.85 -5.84 13.57
C ILE A 4 -2.04 -7.11 13.32
N TRP A 5 -1.90 -7.92 14.35
CA TRP A 5 -1.14 -9.14 14.31
C TRP A 5 -1.53 -10.07 15.47
N SER A 6 -1.45 -11.37 15.22
CA SER A 6 -1.66 -12.41 16.22
C SER A 6 -0.40 -13.23 16.34
N GLY A 7 0.01 -13.51 17.58
CA GLY A 7 1.24 -14.23 17.87
C GLY A 7 1.16 -15.01 19.18
N ALA A 8 2.26 -15.63 19.56
CA ALA A 8 2.40 -16.32 20.84
C ALA A 8 3.70 -15.89 21.51
N VAL A 9 3.65 -15.62 22.80
CA VAL A 9 4.83 -15.35 23.61
C VAL A 9 5.03 -16.52 24.57
N SER A 10 6.25 -17.07 24.55
CA SER A 10 6.63 -18.21 25.38
C SER A 10 7.57 -17.76 26.49
N PHE A 11 7.28 -18.17 27.73
CA PHE A 11 8.11 -17.93 28.91
C PHE A 11 8.46 -19.27 29.53
N GLY A 12 9.70 -19.72 29.31
CA GLY A 12 10.19 -21.03 29.77
C GLY A 12 9.42 -22.19 29.16
N LEU A 13 8.41 -22.70 29.88
CA LEU A 13 7.60 -23.86 29.50
C LEU A 13 6.14 -23.50 29.14
N VAL A 14 5.72 -22.24 29.31
CA VAL A 14 4.34 -21.80 29.10
C VAL A 14 4.26 -20.93 27.86
N THR A 15 3.35 -21.26 26.95
CA THR A 15 3.06 -20.49 25.73
C THR A 15 1.69 -19.86 25.84
N VAL A 16 1.63 -18.53 25.76
CA VAL A 16 0.38 -17.76 25.83
C VAL A 16 0.08 -17.15 24.46
N PRO A 17 -1.09 -17.43 23.86
CA PRO A 17 -1.51 -16.76 22.63
C PRO A 17 -1.93 -15.32 22.93
N ILE A 18 -1.45 -14.38 22.12
CA ILE A 18 -1.77 -12.95 22.24
C ILE A 18 -2.23 -12.39 20.91
N SER A 19 -3.19 -11.47 20.97
CA SER A 19 -3.71 -10.74 19.82
C SER A 19 -3.39 -9.25 20.00
N VAL A 20 -2.57 -8.69 19.12
CA VAL A 20 -2.22 -7.27 19.16
C VAL A 20 -3.32 -6.48 18.49
N VAL A 21 -4.02 -5.69 19.30
CA VAL A 21 -5.00 -4.70 18.84
C VAL A 21 -4.34 -3.33 18.78
N GLY A 22 -4.60 -2.57 17.72
CA GLY A 22 -4.16 -1.18 17.64
C GLY A 22 -4.89 -0.33 18.67
N ALA A 23 -4.18 0.15 19.69
CA ALA A 23 -4.75 1.06 20.70
C ALA A 23 -4.99 2.47 20.13
N ALA A 24 -4.25 2.86 19.10
CA ALA A 24 -4.42 4.10 18.37
C ALA A 24 -4.72 3.80 16.90
N GLU A 25 -5.92 4.17 16.43
CA GLU A 25 -6.20 4.20 14.99
C GLU A 25 -5.53 5.45 14.42
N ALA A 26 -4.45 5.29 13.65
CA ALA A 26 -3.90 6.39 12.86
C ALA A 26 -4.92 6.75 11.78
N ARG A 27 -5.86 7.66 12.11
CA ARG A 27 -6.78 8.28 11.17
C ARG A 27 -5.97 9.20 10.24
N SER A 28 -5.23 8.59 9.32
CA SER A 28 -4.66 9.29 8.18
C SER A 28 -5.83 9.59 7.24
N VAL A 29 -6.36 10.81 7.33
CA VAL A 29 -7.29 11.31 6.32
C VAL A 29 -6.51 11.40 5.02
N ARG A 30 -6.64 10.38 4.17
CA ARG A 30 -6.11 10.44 2.81
C ARG A 30 -7.06 11.30 2.00
N PHE A 31 -6.64 12.52 1.72
CA PHE A 31 -7.36 13.36 0.78
C PHE A 31 -7.23 12.73 -0.61
N HIS A 32 -8.38 12.49 -1.24
CA HIS A 32 -8.40 12.23 -2.66
C HIS A 32 -8.01 13.54 -3.36
N GLN A 33 -6.97 13.50 -4.18
CA GLN A 33 -6.62 14.64 -5.01
C GLN A 33 -7.69 14.77 -6.11
N TRP A 34 -8.35 15.93 -6.16
CA TRP A 34 -9.37 16.25 -7.14
C TRP A 34 -8.88 17.37 -8.03
N HIS A 35 -9.11 17.24 -9.33
CA HIS A 35 -8.91 18.33 -10.28
C HIS A 35 -9.96 19.40 -10.02
N LEU A 36 -9.55 20.65 -9.76
CA LEU A 36 -10.45 21.72 -9.33
C LEU A 36 -11.45 22.13 -10.41
N GLU A 37 -11.08 22.02 -11.69
CA GLU A 37 -11.94 22.40 -12.82
C GLU A 37 -12.91 21.28 -13.22
N ASP A 38 -12.45 20.03 -13.25
CA ASP A 38 -13.23 18.91 -13.80
C ASP A 38 -13.84 18.00 -12.72
N MET A 39 -13.54 18.25 -11.44
CA MET A 39 -13.83 17.33 -10.33
C MET A 39 -13.44 15.88 -10.62
N GLY A 40 -12.39 15.69 -11.42
CA GLY A 40 -11.84 14.38 -11.76
C GLY A 40 -10.92 13.88 -10.65
N ARG A 41 -10.95 12.56 -10.38
CA ARG A 41 -10.02 11.95 -9.40
C ARG A 41 -8.62 11.87 -10.00
N VAL A 42 -7.67 12.62 -9.45
CA VAL A 42 -6.26 12.56 -9.86
C VAL A 42 -5.66 11.21 -9.45
N ARG A 43 -4.97 10.55 -10.39
CA ARG A 43 -4.23 9.29 -10.16
C ARG A 43 -2.82 9.47 -10.66
N TYR A 44 -1.84 9.06 -9.85
CA TYR A 44 -0.45 8.98 -10.29
C TYR A 44 -0.30 7.87 -11.35
N ARG A 45 0.25 8.22 -12.51
CA ARG A 45 0.66 7.29 -13.57
C ARG A 45 2.13 7.51 -13.85
N LYS A 46 2.89 6.43 -14.02
CA LYS A 46 4.27 6.50 -14.52
C LYS A 46 4.22 6.46 -16.05
N VAL A 47 4.87 7.41 -16.70
CA VAL A 47 5.01 7.48 -18.16
C VAL A 47 6.49 7.34 -18.52
N CYS A 48 6.80 6.66 -19.62
CA CYS A 48 8.16 6.62 -20.16
C CYS A 48 8.39 7.88 -21.02
N GLU A 49 9.41 8.68 -20.71
CA GLU A 49 9.71 9.94 -21.43
C GLU A 49 10.10 9.73 -22.90
N LEU A 50 10.54 8.53 -23.27
CA LEU A 50 10.96 8.20 -24.64
C LEU A 50 9.80 7.80 -25.56
N GLU A 51 8.70 7.30 -25.00
CA GLU A 51 7.58 6.73 -25.77
C GLU A 51 6.21 7.30 -25.41
N ASP A 52 6.14 8.25 -24.46
CA ASP A 52 4.88 8.78 -23.87
C ASP A 52 3.86 7.69 -23.48
N ARG A 53 4.35 6.48 -23.20
CA ARG A 53 3.53 5.30 -22.97
C ARG A 53 3.39 5.05 -21.47
N TYR A 54 2.16 4.78 -21.03
CA TYR A 54 1.85 4.44 -19.64
C TYR A 54 2.43 3.07 -19.29
N GLN A 55 3.20 3.01 -18.20
CA GLN A 55 3.73 1.74 -17.71
C GLN A 55 2.63 1.02 -16.89
N LEU A 56 2.05 -0.04 -17.45
CA LEU A 56 1.10 -0.89 -16.74
C LEU A 56 1.86 -1.70 -15.69
N ARG A 57 1.53 -1.47 -14.41
CA ARG A 57 2.10 -2.17 -13.25
C ARG A 57 1.90 -3.68 -13.42
N GLY A 58 2.92 -4.38 -13.92
CA GLY A 58 2.90 -5.83 -14.17
C GLY A 58 3.50 -6.31 -15.49
N LEU A 59 3.91 -5.41 -16.40
CA LEU A 59 4.53 -5.78 -17.69
C LEU A 59 6.04 -5.53 -17.78
N GLU A 60 6.75 -5.42 -16.65
CA GLU A 60 8.21 -5.53 -16.65
C GLU A 60 8.62 -7.00 -16.52
N THR A 61 8.34 -7.78 -17.57
CA THR A 61 9.11 -8.99 -17.84
C THR A 61 9.61 -8.97 -19.27
N LYS A 62 10.90 -8.66 -19.41
CA LYS A 62 11.80 -8.87 -20.55
C LYS A 62 11.62 -7.97 -21.78
N GLY A 63 12.71 -7.27 -22.13
CA GLY A 63 12.89 -6.71 -23.47
C GLY A 63 14.01 -5.67 -23.58
N ALA A 64 15.26 -6.15 -23.65
CA ALA A 64 16.36 -5.61 -24.48
C ALA A 64 16.77 -4.13 -24.32
N THR A 65 17.81 -3.90 -23.51
CA THR A 65 18.87 -2.92 -23.81
C THR A 65 19.84 -3.61 -24.80
N PRO A 66 20.46 -2.88 -25.76
CA PRO A 66 20.65 -3.27 -27.17
C PRO A 66 21.51 -4.51 -27.44
#